data_AF-A0A7V4CPE1-F1
#
_entry.id   AF-A0A7V4CPE1-F1
#
_cell.length_a   1.000
_cell.length_b   1.000
_cell.length_c   1.000
_cell.angle_alpha   90.00
_cell.angle_beta   90.00
_cell.angle_gamma   90.00
#
_symmetry.space_group_name_H-M   'P 1'
#
loop_
_entity.id
_entity.type
_entity.pdbx_description
1 polymer ?
#
loop_
_entity_poly.entity_id
_entity_poly.type
_entity_poly.pdbx_seq_one_letter_code
_entity_poly.pdbx_strand_id
1 'polypeptide(L)'
;MRLLTLEFKRVISRPITYIVLLGLPIIFILLGSAFFNSFGTDSLKIGVYSEDKSPLSKFTVGVVMSLFHGGTIQYVGPDYIEKLKNGELNAVVIIPSDFTTSLFSARQTEIRYVPSPVDTQLSAAAYLVFKKLFEDLSGGPFFNPKVLQQMYTSSSVPAPKLVTDKEVSFSQVFAPSLILLITMFAGMLIGAASVASDKERGLFLYYSIGKIKPYHYYLAKFTTTFLISFVAGLVSYFVFLINGFSISVIVILTVILS
;
A
#
# COMPACT_ATOMS: atom_id res chain seq x y z
N MET A 1 25.59 14.73 -33.63
CA MET A 1 24.37 14.13 -34.21
C MET A 1 24.55 12.69 -34.68
N ARG A 2 25.55 12.32 -35.51
CA ARG A 2 25.73 10.93 -35.98
C ARG A 2 25.88 9.87 -34.87
N LEU A 3 26.55 10.18 -33.76
CA LEU A 3 26.72 9.21 -32.67
C LEU A 3 25.40 8.87 -31.96
N LEU A 4 24.52 9.87 -31.80
CA LEU A 4 23.21 9.70 -31.16
C LEU A 4 22.29 8.81 -32.00
N THR A 5 22.25 9.01 -33.32
CA THR A 5 21.43 8.18 -34.22
C THR A 5 21.95 6.73 -34.30
N LEU A 6 23.26 6.54 -34.24
CA LEU A 6 23.87 5.21 -34.18
C LEU A 6 23.53 4.48 -32.87
N GLU A 7 23.67 5.16 -31.72
CA GLU A 7 23.31 4.58 -30.43
C GLU A 7 21.81 4.24 -30.37
N PHE A 8 20.94 5.12 -30.87
CA PHE A 8 19.50 4.84 -30.98
C PHE A 8 19.22 3.56 -31.76
N LYS A 9 19.78 3.46 -32.97
CA LYS A 9 19.61 2.27 -33.82
C LYS A 9 20.14 1.03 -33.10
N ARG A 10 21.28 1.14 -32.43
CA ARG A 10 21.90 0.02 -31.72
C ARG A 10 21.08 -0.45 -30.53
N VAL A 11 20.46 0.45 -29.76
CA VAL A 11 19.60 0.04 -28.63
C VAL A 11 18.30 -0.56 -29.13
N ILE A 12 17.62 0.07 -30.11
CA ILE A 12 16.36 -0.45 -30.66
C ILE A 12 16.55 -1.82 -31.32
N SER A 13 17.67 -2.04 -32.02
CA SER A 13 17.93 -3.34 -32.66
C SER A 13 18.24 -4.48 -31.69
N ARG A 14 18.34 -4.24 -30.37
CA ARG A 14 18.60 -5.32 -29.41
C ARG A 14 17.29 -5.97 -28.95
N PRO A 15 17.23 -7.31 -28.91
CA PRO A 15 16.02 -8.03 -28.47
C PRO A 15 15.66 -7.70 -27.01
N ILE A 16 16.66 -7.48 -26.14
CA ILE A 16 16.44 -7.13 -24.73
C ILE A 16 15.61 -5.85 -24.58
N THR A 17 15.74 -4.89 -25.49
CA THR A 17 14.98 -3.63 -25.44
C THR A 17 13.49 -3.90 -25.56
N TYR A 18 13.07 -4.79 -26.47
CA TYR A 18 11.66 -5.15 -26.62
C TYR A 18 11.14 -6.01 -25.47
N ILE A 19 11.99 -6.91 -24.94
CA ILE A 19 11.66 -7.70 -23.74
C ILE A 19 11.42 -6.77 -22.54
N VAL A 20 12.24 -5.75 -22.36
CA VAL A 20 12.05 -4.76 -21.28
C VAL A 20 10.82 -3.89 -21.54
N LEU A 21 10.61 -3.41 -22.77
CA LEU A 21 9.48 -2.55 -23.12
C LEU A 21 8.12 -3.21 -22.90
N LEU A 22 7.99 -4.52 -23.20
CA LEU A 22 6.72 -5.24 -23.10
C LEU A 22 6.63 -6.14 -21.87
N GLY A 23 7.72 -6.81 -21.52
CA GLY A 23 7.75 -7.76 -20.41
C GLY A 23 7.70 -7.07 -19.05
N LEU A 24 8.41 -5.94 -18.87
CA LEU A 24 8.47 -5.26 -17.59
C LEU A 24 7.09 -4.76 -17.12
N PRO A 25 6.29 -4.06 -17.95
CA PRO A 25 4.94 -3.66 -17.57
C PRO A 25 4.06 -4.84 -17.15
N ILE A 26 4.10 -5.95 -17.90
CA ILE A 26 3.30 -7.15 -17.60
C ILE A 26 3.70 -7.74 -16.25
N ILE A 27 5.01 -7.90 -16.00
CA ILE A 27 5.52 -8.42 -14.73
C ILE A 27 5.08 -7.53 -13.56
N PHE A 28 5.22 -6.21 -13.68
CA PHE A 28 4.82 -5.28 -12.63
C PHE A 28 3.31 -5.23 -12.38
N ILE A 29 2.49 -5.43 -13.41
CA ILE A 29 1.03 -5.57 -13.23
C ILE A 29 0.70 -6.85 -12.48
N LEU A 30 1.32 -7.98 -12.84
CA LEU A 30 1.11 -9.25 -12.15
C LEU A 30 1.57 -9.20 -10.69
N LEU A 31 2.77 -8.66 -10.44
CA LEU A 31 3.31 -8.47 -9.10
C LEU A 31 2.48 -7.49 -8.30
N GLY A 32 2.09 -6.36 -8.91
CA GLY A 32 1.21 -5.38 -8.29
C GLY A 32 -0.11 -6.02 -7.89
N SER A 33 -0.78 -6.73 -8.81
CA SER A 33 -2.03 -7.43 -8.52
C SER A 33 -1.88 -8.45 -7.39
N ALA A 34 -0.83 -9.28 -7.40
CA ALA A 34 -0.58 -10.25 -6.34
C ALA A 34 -0.33 -9.57 -4.98
N PHE A 35 0.49 -8.51 -4.97
CA PHE A 35 0.81 -7.73 -3.78
C PHE A 35 -0.42 -7.00 -3.22
N PHE A 36 -1.25 -6.38 -4.07
CA PHE A 36 -2.47 -5.70 -3.63
C PHE A 36 -3.55 -6.68 -3.18
N ASN A 37 -3.67 -7.84 -3.82
CA ASN A 37 -4.57 -8.89 -3.35
C ASN A 37 -4.15 -9.42 -1.97
N SER A 38 -2.85 -9.42 -1.65
CA SER A 38 -2.34 -9.78 -0.32
C SER A 38 -2.81 -8.81 0.77
N PHE A 39 -2.84 -7.49 0.50
CA PHE A 39 -3.40 -6.53 1.46
C PHE A 39 -4.91 -6.67 1.65
N GLY A 40 -5.60 -7.30 0.69
CA GLY A 40 -7.04 -7.52 0.77
C GLY A 40 -7.46 -8.60 1.76
N THR A 41 -6.55 -9.44 2.29
CA THR A 41 -6.95 -10.68 2.97
C THR A 41 -6.06 -11.21 4.11
N ASP A 42 -5.16 -10.40 4.68
CA ASP A 42 -4.63 -10.75 6.02
C ASP A 42 -5.68 -10.38 7.07
N SER A 43 -6.74 -11.20 7.13
CA SER A 43 -7.84 -11.05 8.08
C SER A 43 -7.32 -11.27 9.49
N LEU A 44 -6.85 -10.20 10.14
CA LEU A 44 -6.47 -10.24 11.54
C LEU A 44 -7.67 -10.75 12.35
N LYS A 45 -7.55 -11.91 12.97
CA LYS A 45 -8.64 -12.54 13.71
C LYS A 45 -8.62 -12.05 15.14
N ILE A 46 -9.46 -11.06 15.45
CA ILE A 46 -9.55 -10.48 16.78
C ILE A 46 -10.78 -11.01 17.50
N GLY A 47 -10.54 -11.69 18.62
CA GLY A 47 -11.58 -12.10 19.54
C GLY A 47 -11.98 -10.96 20.48
N VAL A 48 -13.27 -10.83 20.77
CA VAL A 48 -13.77 -9.93 21.81
C VAL A 48 -14.41 -10.76 22.91
N TYR A 49 -13.81 -10.71 24.10
CA TYR A 49 -14.37 -11.30 25.32
C TYR A 49 -14.94 -10.17 26.19
N SER A 50 -16.26 -10.05 26.24
CA SER A 50 -16.92 -8.97 26.97
C SER A 50 -17.59 -9.49 28.23
N GLU A 51 -17.06 -9.09 29.39
CA GLU A 51 -17.68 -9.35 30.70
C GLU A 51 -18.84 -8.36 30.95
N ASP A 52 -18.75 -7.15 30.38
CA ASP A 52 -19.83 -6.17 30.36
C ASP A 52 -20.73 -6.37 29.14
N LYS A 53 -22.01 -6.71 29.37
CA LYS A 53 -23.01 -6.96 28.32
C LYS A 53 -23.85 -5.74 27.97
N SER A 54 -23.51 -4.56 28.50
CA SER A 54 -24.26 -3.34 28.26
C SER A 54 -24.27 -2.94 26.77
N PRO A 55 -25.27 -2.15 26.34
CA PRO A 55 -25.28 -1.54 25.01
C PRO A 55 -24.04 -0.67 24.74
N LEU A 56 -23.53 0.03 25.76
CA LEU A 56 -22.36 0.90 25.63
C LEU A 56 -21.08 0.10 25.37
N SER A 57 -20.89 -1.02 26.07
CA SER A 57 -19.79 -1.96 25.82
C SER A 57 -19.80 -2.45 24.38
N LYS A 58 -20.95 -2.94 23.90
CA LYS A 58 -21.11 -3.41 22.50
C LYS A 58 -20.88 -2.29 21.48
N PHE A 59 -21.35 -1.08 21.79
CA PHE A 59 -21.13 0.10 20.93
C PHE A 59 -19.65 0.47 20.85
N THR A 60 -18.93 0.53 21.97
CA THR A 60 -17.49 0.83 21.97
C THR A 60 -16.72 -0.21 21.19
N VAL A 61 -17.03 -1.51 21.35
CA VAL A 61 -16.44 -2.57 20.51
C VAL A 61 -16.72 -2.29 19.03
N GLY A 62 -17.99 -2.01 18.68
CA GLY A 62 -18.38 -1.76 17.30
C GLY A 62 -17.64 -0.58 16.67
N VAL A 63 -17.43 0.51 17.41
CA VAL A 63 -16.70 1.70 16.91
C VAL A 63 -15.20 1.45 16.80
N VAL A 64 -14.56 0.95 17.86
CA VAL A 64 -13.11 0.71 17.85
C VAL A 64 -12.74 -0.30 16.77
N MET A 65 -13.56 -1.34 16.63
CA MET A 65 -13.32 -2.40 15.65
C MET A 65 -13.70 -2.00 14.22
N SER A 66 -14.65 -1.09 14.00
CA SER A 66 -14.92 -0.57 12.65
C SER A 66 -13.83 0.36 12.15
N LEU A 67 -13.17 1.09 13.05
CA LEU A 67 -11.99 1.90 12.73
C LEU A 67 -10.76 1.02 12.45
N PHE A 68 -10.74 -0.19 13.00
CA PHE A 68 -9.73 -1.20 12.75
C PHE A 68 -9.98 -1.90 11.40
N HIS A 69 -9.50 -1.29 10.31
CA HIS A 69 -9.62 -1.84 8.96
C HIS A 69 -8.72 -3.09 8.81
N GLY A 70 -9.27 -4.23 8.38
CA GLY A 70 -8.49 -5.42 8.02
C GLY A 70 -8.63 -6.66 8.92
N GLY A 71 -9.61 -6.72 9.84
CA GLY A 71 -9.79 -7.85 10.74
C GLY A 71 -11.17 -8.54 10.68
N THR A 72 -11.21 -9.83 11.03
CA THR A 72 -12.47 -10.54 11.33
C THR A 72 -12.72 -10.48 12.83
N ILE A 73 -13.88 -9.97 13.22
CA ILE A 73 -14.27 -9.84 14.62
C ILE A 73 -15.17 -11.00 14.99
N GLN A 74 -14.82 -11.68 16.08
CA GLN A 74 -15.67 -12.71 16.66
C GLN A 74 -15.82 -12.47 18.16
N TYR A 75 -17.06 -12.44 18.66
CA TYR A 75 -17.29 -12.54 20.09
C TYR A 75 -16.93 -13.95 20.54
N VAL A 76 -16.04 -14.05 21.52
CA VAL A 76 -15.49 -15.32 22.01
C VAL A 76 -15.96 -15.56 23.43
N GLY A 77 -16.00 -16.84 23.81
CA GLY A 77 -16.28 -17.26 25.19
C GLY A 77 -15.01 -17.30 26.04
N PRO A 78 -15.12 -17.84 27.27
CA PRO A 78 -13.97 -18.04 28.15
C PRO A 78 -12.92 -19.02 27.60
N ASP A 79 -13.25 -19.76 26.54
CA ASP A 79 -12.37 -20.67 25.78
C ASP A 79 -11.34 -19.94 24.89
N TYR A 80 -11.30 -18.61 24.92
CA TYR A 80 -10.44 -17.79 24.06
C TYR A 80 -8.95 -18.13 24.16
N ILE A 81 -8.48 -18.65 25.31
CA ILE A 81 -7.07 -19.04 25.51
C ILE A 81 -6.69 -20.21 24.61
N GLU A 82 -7.58 -21.19 24.44
CA GLU A 82 -7.32 -22.35 23.56
C GLU A 82 -7.31 -21.90 22.09
N LYS A 83 -8.24 -21.02 21.71
CA LYS A 83 -8.29 -20.43 20.36
C LYS A 83 -7.03 -19.63 20.00
N LEU A 84 -6.47 -18.89 20.97
CA LEU A 84 -5.19 -18.21 20.79
C LEU A 84 -4.03 -19.21 20.61
N LYS A 85 -3.98 -20.27 21.43
CA LYS A 85 -2.95 -21.32 21.34
C LYS A 85 -3.02 -22.13 20.04
N ASN A 86 -4.22 -22.35 19.52
CA ASN A 86 -4.46 -23.08 18.26
C ASN A 86 -4.21 -22.22 17.01
N GLY A 87 -3.94 -20.92 17.16
CA GLY A 87 -3.77 -19.99 16.04
C GLY A 87 -5.09 -19.62 15.33
N GLU A 88 -6.24 -19.91 15.95
CA GLU A 88 -7.55 -19.52 15.44
C GLU A 88 -7.79 -18.01 15.59
N LEU A 89 -7.13 -17.38 16.56
CA LEU A 89 -7.16 -15.95 16.83
C LEU A 89 -5.74 -15.38 16.91
N ASN A 90 -5.56 -14.15 16.43
CA ASN A 90 -4.31 -13.41 16.55
C ASN A 90 -4.25 -12.59 17.83
N ALA A 91 -5.38 -12.17 18.39
CA ALA A 91 -5.45 -11.59 19.73
C ALA A 91 -6.87 -11.60 20.27
N VAL A 92 -6.99 -11.39 21.59
CA VAL A 92 -8.27 -11.24 22.28
C VAL A 92 -8.27 -9.94 23.07
N VAL A 93 -9.33 -9.15 22.92
CA VAL A 93 -9.57 -7.94 23.71
C VAL A 93 -10.61 -8.26 24.77
N ILE A 94 -10.29 -7.99 26.04
CA ILE A 94 -11.16 -8.25 27.18
C ILE A 94 -11.73 -6.93 27.72
N ILE A 95 -13.06 -6.84 27.75
CA ILE A 95 -13.78 -5.71 28.35
C ILE A 95 -14.23 -6.10 29.75
N PRO A 96 -13.80 -5.37 30.80
CA PRO A 96 -14.12 -5.70 32.17
C PRO A 96 -15.59 -5.43 32.48
N SER A 97 -16.15 -6.14 33.49
CA SER A 97 -17.57 -6.03 33.85
C SER A 97 -18.04 -4.64 34.30
N ASP A 98 -17.13 -3.80 34.80
CA ASP A 98 -17.43 -2.46 35.31
C ASP A 98 -17.22 -1.35 34.26
N PHE A 99 -16.89 -1.72 33.02
CA PHE A 99 -16.56 -0.81 31.92
C PHE A 99 -17.55 0.34 31.77
N THR A 100 -18.85 0.03 31.65
CA THR A 100 -19.90 1.04 31.49
C THR A 100 -20.04 1.96 32.68
N THR A 101 -20.02 1.40 33.90
CA THR A 101 -20.13 2.18 35.14
C THR A 101 -18.95 3.12 35.32
N SER A 102 -17.75 2.64 35.00
CA SER A 102 -16.51 3.42 35.08
C SER A 102 -16.48 4.55 34.04
N LEU A 103 -16.95 4.30 32.81
CA LEU A 103 -17.12 5.35 31.79
C LEU A 103 -18.10 6.45 32.22
N PHE A 104 -19.29 6.09 32.73
CA PHE A 104 -20.25 7.10 33.21
C PHE A 104 -19.74 7.89 34.41
N SER A 105 -18.89 7.28 35.24
CA SER A 105 -18.30 7.90 36.42
C SER A 105 -17.03 8.70 36.12
N ALA A 106 -16.68 8.90 34.83
CA ALA A 106 -15.45 9.55 34.39
C ALA A 106 -14.17 8.90 34.97
N ARG A 107 -14.21 7.59 35.25
CA ARG A 107 -13.06 6.82 35.72
C ARG A 107 -12.38 6.12 34.55
N GLN A 108 -11.06 6.08 34.59
CA GLN A 108 -10.28 5.31 33.62
C GLN A 108 -10.61 3.82 33.75
N THR A 109 -10.86 3.18 32.61
CA THR A 109 -11.15 1.75 32.52
C THR A 109 -10.01 1.04 31.79
N GLU A 110 -9.65 -0.15 32.24
CA GLU A 110 -8.59 -0.94 31.63
C GLU A 110 -9.17 -2.03 30.73
N ILE A 111 -9.00 -1.87 29.42
CA ILE A 111 -9.28 -2.93 28.45
C ILE A 111 -8.01 -3.77 28.32
N ARG A 112 -8.12 -5.08 28.56
CA ARG A 112 -6.95 -5.97 28.48
C ARG A 112 -6.78 -6.49 27.06
N TYR A 113 -5.55 -6.48 26.56
CA TYR A 113 -5.19 -7.06 25.28
C TYR A 113 -4.36 -8.32 25.51
N VAL A 114 -4.81 -9.46 24.98
CA VAL A 114 -4.14 -10.75 25.10
C VAL A 114 -3.61 -11.15 23.71
N PRO A 115 -2.30 -11.03 23.45
CA PRO A 115 -1.72 -11.42 22.16
C PRO A 115 -1.70 -12.95 22.00
N SER A 116 -1.74 -13.41 20.74
CA SER A 116 -1.52 -14.82 20.42
C SER A 116 -0.05 -15.20 20.60
N PRO A 117 0.24 -16.37 21.21
CA PRO A 117 1.61 -16.88 21.28
C PRO A 117 2.10 -17.47 19.94
N VAL A 118 1.21 -17.71 18.96
CA VAL A 118 1.55 -18.34 17.67
C VAL A 118 2.15 -17.33 16.70
N ASP A 119 1.55 -16.14 16.59
CA ASP A 119 1.99 -15.07 15.70
C ASP A 119 2.23 -13.77 16.46
N THR A 120 3.31 -13.77 17.24
CA THR A 120 3.63 -12.68 18.18
C THR A 120 3.92 -11.36 17.49
N GLN A 121 4.48 -11.39 16.27
CA GLN A 121 4.78 -10.18 15.49
C GLN A 121 3.50 -9.49 15.04
N LEU A 122 2.56 -10.25 14.49
CA LEU A 122 1.28 -9.72 14.03
C LEU A 122 0.43 -9.23 15.22
N SER A 123 0.40 -9.97 16.33
CA SER A 123 -0.27 -9.53 17.56
C SER A 123 0.33 -8.24 18.14
N ALA A 124 1.66 -8.10 18.13
CA ALA A 124 2.32 -6.88 18.62
C ALA A 124 2.00 -5.67 17.75
N ALA A 125 2.00 -5.84 16.41
CA ALA A 125 1.61 -4.78 15.49
C ALA A 125 0.15 -4.36 15.70
N ALA A 126 -0.75 -5.32 15.85
CA ALA A 126 -2.15 -5.07 16.15
C ALA A 126 -2.34 -4.31 17.47
N TYR A 127 -1.60 -4.67 18.52
CA TYR A 127 -1.63 -3.96 19.80
C TYR A 127 -1.29 -2.47 19.65
N LEU A 128 -0.26 -2.13 18.85
CA LEU A 128 0.12 -0.73 18.63
C LEU A 128 -0.99 0.06 17.93
N VAL A 129 -1.66 -0.55 16.94
CA VAL A 129 -2.81 0.06 16.26
C VAL A 129 -3.97 0.25 17.24
N PHE A 130 -4.33 -0.77 18.02
CA PHE A 130 -5.38 -0.67 19.05
C PHE A 130 -5.09 0.43 20.05
N LYS A 131 -3.86 0.46 20.58
CA LYS A 131 -3.41 1.48 21.53
C LYS A 131 -3.58 2.88 20.94
N LYS A 132 -3.12 3.08 19.69
CA LYS A 132 -3.22 4.38 19.00
C LYS A 132 -4.66 4.79 18.75
N LEU A 133 -5.54 3.86 18.35
CA LEU A 133 -6.97 4.14 18.17
C LEU A 133 -7.64 4.59 19.47
N PHE A 134 -7.37 3.92 20.59
CA PHE A 134 -7.91 4.33 21.89
C PHE A 134 -7.35 5.68 22.36
N GLU A 135 -6.07 5.97 22.09
CA GLU A 135 -5.46 7.28 22.36
C GLU A 135 -6.11 8.38 21.49
N ASP A 136 -6.34 8.14 20.21
CA ASP A 136 -6.94 9.13 19.31
C ASP A 136 -8.43 9.39 19.62
N LEU A 137 -9.14 8.38 20.11
CA LEU A 137 -10.50 8.51 20.62
C LEU A 137 -10.54 9.15 22.02
N SER A 138 -9.43 9.14 22.77
CA SER A 138 -9.36 9.74 24.09
C SER A 138 -9.56 11.25 24.03
N GLY A 139 -10.37 11.80 24.93
CA GLY A 139 -10.77 13.21 24.90
C GLY A 139 -11.83 13.57 23.85
N GLY A 140 -12.20 12.64 22.96
CA GLY A 140 -13.30 12.80 22.02
C GLY A 140 -14.69 12.64 22.66
N PRO A 141 -15.77 13.00 21.95
CA PRO A 141 -17.14 12.86 22.43
C PRO A 141 -17.54 11.40 22.75
N PHE A 142 -16.81 10.42 22.21
CA PHE A 142 -17.05 8.98 22.39
C PHE A 142 -16.86 8.48 23.83
N PHE A 143 -16.00 9.12 24.63
CA PHE A 143 -15.77 8.74 26.03
C PHE A 143 -16.18 9.85 27.02
N ASN A 144 -16.90 10.87 26.54
CA ASN A 144 -17.40 11.92 27.40
C ASN A 144 -18.75 11.50 28.03
N PRO A 145 -18.84 11.36 29.37
CA PRO A 145 -20.04 10.86 30.02
C PRO A 145 -21.28 11.74 29.79
N LYS A 146 -21.12 13.06 29.64
CA LYS A 146 -22.23 13.99 29.35
C LYS A 146 -22.79 13.77 27.95
N VAL A 147 -21.91 13.55 26.97
CA VAL A 147 -22.32 13.30 25.58
C VAL A 147 -22.93 11.91 25.45
N LEU A 148 -22.36 10.90 26.13
CA LEU A 148 -22.93 9.56 26.18
C LEU A 148 -24.37 9.59 26.72
N GLN A 149 -24.62 10.27 27.84
CA GLN A 149 -25.98 10.40 28.39
C GLN A 149 -26.96 11.04 27.39
N GLN A 150 -26.54 12.04 26.63
CA GLN A 150 -27.38 12.68 25.62
C GLN A 150 -27.63 11.77 24.40
N MET A 151 -26.60 11.05 23.92
CA MET A 151 -26.70 10.12 22.79
C MET A 151 -27.69 8.97 23.02
N TYR A 152 -27.85 8.48 24.25
CA TYR A 152 -28.81 7.42 24.58
C TYR A 152 -30.24 7.92 24.91
N THR A 153 -30.46 9.24 24.92
CA THR A 153 -31.78 9.84 25.17
C THR A 153 -32.44 10.44 23.92
N SER A 154 -31.66 10.71 22.86
CA SER A 154 -32.21 11.22 21.60
C SER A 154 -32.55 10.07 20.65
N SER A 155 -33.84 9.86 20.43
CA SER A 155 -34.33 8.93 19.41
C SER A 155 -34.46 9.65 18.07
N SER A 156 -33.96 9.02 17.01
CA SER A 156 -34.23 9.32 15.60
C SER A 156 -33.44 10.45 14.90
N VAL A 157 -32.12 10.52 15.07
CA VAL A 157 -31.29 11.21 14.07
C VAL A 157 -30.87 10.18 13.00
N PRO A 158 -31.29 10.33 11.73
CA PRO A 158 -30.88 9.41 10.67
C PRO A 158 -29.37 9.51 10.47
N ALA A 159 -28.71 8.35 10.35
CA ALA A 159 -27.28 8.31 10.10
C ALA A 159 -26.96 9.04 8.79
N PRO A 160 -25.92 9.90 8.75
CA PRO A 160 -25.50 10.53 7.52
C PRO A 160 -25.12 9.44 6.50
N LYS A 161 -25.71 9.52 5.31
CA LYS A 161 -25.37 8.61 4.21
C LYS A 161 -24.06 9.08 3.60
N LEU A 162 -23.05 8.20 3.63
CA LEU A 162 -21.85 8.41 2.83
C LEU A 162 -22.22 8.27 1.35
N VAL A 163 -22.13 9.36 0.60
CA VAL A 163 -22.33 9.38 -0.84
C VAL A 163 -20.96 9.60 -1.47
N THR A 164 -20.51 8.61 -2.24
CA THR A 164 -19.26 8.68 -2.98
C THR A 164 -19.60 9.03 -4.43
N ASP A 165 -19.09 10.16 -4.91
CA ASP A 165 -19.25 10.56 -6.32
C ASP A 165 -18.38 9.70 -7.27
N LYS A 166 -17.37 9.02 -6.74
CA LYS A 166 -16.43 8.18 -7.50
C LYS A 166 -15.72 7.15 -6.61
N GLU A 167 -15.90 5.85 -6.88
CA GLU A 167 -15.12 4.81 -6.19
C GLU A 167 -13.64 4.99 -6.51
N VAL A 168 -12.87 5.50 -5.55
CA VAL A 168 -11.43 5.60 -5.67
C VAL A 168 -10.85 4.22 -5.40
N SER A 169 -10.75 3.41 -6.45
CA SER A 169 -10.06 2.12 -6.34
C SER A 169 -8.58 2.39 -5.99
N PHE A 170 -8.09 1.74 -4.93
CA PHE A 170 -6.69 1.86 -4.50
C PHE A 170 -5.71 1.58 -5.66
N SER A 171 -6.08 0.64 -6.53
CA SER A 171 -5.35 0.29 -7.75
C SER A 171 -5.18 1.47 -8.73
N GLN A 172 -6.17 2.38 -8.83
CA GLN A 172 -6.07 3.58 -9.67
C GLN A 172 -5.11 4.63 -9.09
N VAL A 173 -5.06 4.74 -7.76
CA VAL A 173 -4.14 5.67 -7.07
C VAL A 173 -2.70 5.19 -7.20
N PHE A 174 -2.48 3.88 -7.24
CA PHE A 174 -1.14 3.30 -7.27
C PHE A 174 -0.54 3.14 -8.67
N ALA A 175 -1.37 3.13 -9.72
CA ALA A 175 -0.92 2.94 -11.10
C ALA A 175 0.15 3.96 -11.58
N PRO A 176 0.08 5.27 -11.26
CA PRO A 176 1.16 6.21 -11.60
C PRO A 176 2.51 5.82 -10.99
N SER A 177 2.52 5.33 -9.75
CA SER A 177 3.73 4.86 -9.05
C SER A 177 4.35 3.65 -9.75
N LEU A 178 3.53 2.73 -10.25
CA LEU A 178 4.02 1.58 -11.02
C LEU A 178 4.60 2.01 -12.36
N ILE A 179 3.97 2.96 -13.06
CA ILE A 179 4.49 3.50 -14.33
C ILE A 179 5.86 4.16 -14.13
N LEU A 180 6.03 4.92 -13.04
CA LEU A 180 7.33 5.50 -12.65
C LEU A 180 8.38 4.39 -12.47
N LEU A 181 8.07 3.38 -11.66
CA LEU A 181 8.98 2.27 -11.38
C LEU A 181 9.37 1.55 -12.66
N ILE A 182 8.40 1.21 -13.52
CA ILE A 182 8.66 0.54 -14.79
C ILE A 182 9.59 1.38 -15.68
N THR A 183 9.33 2.70 -15.78
CA THR A 183 10.15 3.63 -16.55
C THR A 183 11.59 3.67 -16.02
N MET A 184 11.76 3.74 -14.69
CA MET A 184 13.07 3.78 -14.04
C MET A 184 13.85 2.49 -14.24
N PHE A 185 13.23 1.33 -14.02
CA PHE A 185 13.85 0.03 -14.23
C PHE A 185 14.18 -0.20 -15.71
N ALA A 186 13.33 0.22 -16.63
CA ALA A 186 13.61 0.13 -18.06
C ALA A 186 14.86 0.93 -18.43
N GLY A 187 14.98 2.18 -17.96
CA GLY A 187 16.16 3.01 -18.17
C GLY A 187 17.41 2.41 -17.56
N MET A 188 17.32 1.90 -16.34
CA MET A 188 18.45 1.26 -15.66
C MET A 188 18.94 0.01 -16.42
N LEU A 189 18.04 -0.91 -16.78
CA LEU A 189 18.39 -2.16 -17.46
C LEU A 189 18.97 -1.90 -18.85
N ILE A 190 18.32 -1.05 -19.65
CA ILE A 190 18.74 -0.73 -21.01
C ILE A 190 20.07 0.06 -20.98
N GLY A 191 20.18 1.04 -20.08
CA GLY A 191 21.40 1.82 -19.90
C GLY A 191 22.57 0.96 -19.47
N ALA A 192 22.39 0.13 -18.44
CA ALA A 192 23.42 -0.78 -17.94
C ALA A 192 23.85 -1.80 -19.00
N ALA A 193 22.91 -2.47 -19.67
CA ALA A 193 23.20 -3.42 -20.75
C ALA A 193 23.89 -2.75 -21.94
N SER A 194 23.57 -1.49 -22.22
CA SER A 194 24.23 -0.72 -23.25
C SER A 194 25.69 -0.45 -22.89
N VAL A 195 25.98 0.02 -21.67
CA VAL A 195 27.35 0.31 -21.19
C VAL A 195 28.18 -0.98 -21.03
N ALA A 196 27.61 -2.03 -20.46
CA ALA A 196 28.28 -3.33 -20.32
C ALA A 196 28.71 -3.89 -21.69
N SER A 197 27.81 -3.83 -22.68
CA SER A 197 28.11 -4.25 -24.05
C SER A 197 29.22 -3.44 -24.71
N ASP A 198 29.40 -2.16 -24.35
CA ASP A 198 30.52 -1.37 -24.86
C ASP A 198 31.85 -1.80 -24.28
N LYS A 199 31.85 -2.14 -22.99
CA LYS A 199 33.01 -2.68 -22.29
C LYS A 199 33.42 -4.02 -22.89
N GLU A 200 32.48 -4.93 -23.07
CA GLU A 200 32.72 -6.28 -23.62
C GLU A 200 33.25 -6.25 -25.05
N ARG A 201 32.77 -5.31 -25.87
CA ARG A 201 33.19 -5.16 -27.27
C ARG A 201 34.44 -4.29 -27.44
N GLY A 202 35.04 -3.81 -26.34
CA GLY A 202 36.21 -2.94 -26.37
C GLY A 202 35.96 -1.59 -27.06
N LEU A 203 34.71 -1.13 -27.13
CA LEU A 203 34.33 0.08 -27.87
C LEU A 203 34.97 1.36 -27.33
N PHE A 204 35.36 1.37 -26.06
CA PHE A 204 36.12 2.48 -25.46
C PHE A 204 37.42 2.78 -26.20
N LEU A 205 38.13 1.74 -26.69
CA LEU A 205 39.37 1.91 -27.46
C LEU A 205 39.07 2.57 -28.81
N TYR A 206 38.02 2.12 -29.49
CA TYR A 206 37.57 2.70 -30.76
C TYR A 206 37.13 4.16 -30.62
N TYR A 207 36.45 4.51 -29.53
CA TYR A 207 36.07 5.91 -29.26
C TYR A 207 37.29 6.79 -28.97
N SER A 208 38.31 6.25 -28.29
CA SER A 208 39.58 6.95 -28.04
C SER A 208 40.36 7.21 -29.33
N ILE A 209 40.47 6.20 -30.21
CA ILE A 209 41.12 6.34 -31.52
C ILE A 209 40.32 7.29 -32.43
N GLY A 210 38.99 7.22 -32.38
CA GLY A 210 38.08 8.11 -33.09
C GLY A 210 38.02 9.55 -32.56
N LYS A 211 38.86 9.90 -31.58
CA LYS A 211 38.94 11.24 -30.95
C LYS A 211 37.59 11.76 -30.42
N ILE A 212 36.72 10.86 -29.96
CA ILE A 212 35.42 11.23 -29.39
C ILE A 212 35.63 11.66 -27.95
N LYS A 213 35.22 12.90 -27.61
CA LYS A 213 35.32 13.39 -26.23
C LYS A 213 34.38 12.57 -25.31
N PRO A 214 34.82 12.18 -24.10
CA PRO A 214 34.01 11.38 -23.16
C PRO A 214 32.62 11.98 -22.88
N TYR A 215 32.52 13.31 -22.78
CA TYR A 215 31.24 14.00 -22.58
C TYR A 215 30.21 13.72 -23.69
N HIS A 216 30.64 13.60 -24.96
CA HIS A 216 29.73 13.30 -26.06
C HIS A 216 29.20 11.86 -25.99
N TYR A 217 30.02 10.93 -25.48
CA TYR A 217 29.61 9.55 -25.23
C TYR A 217 28.54 9.50 -24.13
N TYR A 218 28.80 10.12 -22.98
CA TYR A 218 27.85 10.12 -21.86
C TYR A 218 26.54 10.82 -22.22
N LEU A 219 26.58 11.96 -22.92
CA LEU A 219 25.37 12.63 -23.38
C LEU A 219 24.56 11.76 -24.33
N ALA A 220 25.19 11.13 -25.33
CA ALA A 220 24.46 10.30 -26.27
C ALA A 220 23.84 9.08 -25.58
N LYS A 221 24.57 8.42 -24.67
CA LYS A 221 24.05 7.35 -23.82
C LYS A 221 22.84 7.79 -23.02
N PHE A 222 22.97 8.91 -22.31
CA PHE A 222 21.92 9.44 -21.47
C PHE A 222 20.69 9.80 -22.30
N THR A 223 20.83 10.57 -23.38
CA THR A 223 19.71 10.98 -24.23
C THR A 223 19.01 9.79 -24.88
N THR A 224 19.76 8.81 -25.40
CA THR A 224 19.16 7.59 -25.97
C THR A 224 18.42 6.78 -24.92
N THR A 225 19.02 6.57 -23.75
CA THR A 225 18.38 5.78 -22.68
C THR A 225 17.15 6.50 -22.13
N PHE A 226 17.23 7.82 -21.93
CA PHE A 226 16.12 8.65 -21.48
C PHE A 226 14.92 8.56 -22.42
N LEU A 227 15.14 8.76 -23.73
CA LEU A 227 14.05 8.71 -24.71
C LEU A 227 13.42 7.32 -24.84
N ILE A 228 14.22 6.26 -24.72
CA ILE A 228 13.68 4.88 -24.75
C ILE A 228 12.90 4.58 -23.47
N SER A 229 13.35 5.07 -22.32
CA SER A 229 12.62 4.95 -21.05
C SER A 229 11.30 5.71 -21.10
N PHE A 230 11.29 6.91 -21.69
CA PHE A 230 10.07 7.68 -21.93
C PHE A 230 9.05 6.87 -22.75
N VAL A 231 9.51 6.20 -23.81
CA VAL A 231 8.67 5.27 -24.60
C VAL A 231 8.18 4.10 -23.74
N ALA A 232 9.03 3.54 -22.86
CA ALA A 232 8.62 2.49 -21.93
C ALA A 232 7.49 2.94 -20.99
N GLY A 233 7.56 4.17 -20.46
CA GLY A 233 6.51 4.78 -19.65
C GLY A 233 5.20 4.95 -20.41
N LEU A 234 5.27 5.40 -21.67
CA LEU A 234 4.09 5.49 -22.54
C LEU A 234 3.47 4.12 -22.83
N VAL A 235 4.29 3.12 -23.17
CA VAL A 235 3.81 1.74 -23.39
C VAL A 235 3.15 1.21 -22.13
N SER A 236 3.75 1.42 -20.96
CA SER A 236 3.18 1.04 -19.67
C SER A 236 1.82 1.70 -19.46
N TYR A 237 1.71 3.01 -19.70
CA TYR A 237 0.43 3.71 -19.61
C TYR A 237 -0.65 3.08 -20.52
N PHE A 238 -0.32 2.76 -21.77
CA PHE A 238 -1.27 2.08 -22.66
C PHE A 238 -1.71 0.72 -22.13
N VAL A 239 -0.79 -0.07 -21.58
CA VAL A 239 -1.12 -1.37 -20.97
C VAL A 239 -2.06 -1.16 -19.78
N PHE A 240 -1.79 -0.20 -18.89
CA PHE A 240 -2.69 0.12 -17.77
C PHE A 240 -4.06 0.60 -18.25
N LEU A 241 -4.12 1.43 -19.30
CA LEU A 241 -5.39 1.90 -19.85
C LEU A 241 -6.26 0.75 -20.39
N ILE A 242 -5.65 -0.22 -21.09
CA ILE A 242 -6.34 -1.44 -21.58
C ILE A 242 -6.90 -2.27 -20.42
N ASN A 243 -6.23 -2.28 -19.26
CA ASN A 243 -6.67 -2.98 -18.06
C ASN A 243 -7.74 -2.21 -17.24
N GLY A 244 -8.32 -1.14 -17.79
CA GLY A 244 -9.44 -0.41 -17.16
C GLY A 244 -9.02 0.72 -16.22
N PHE A 245 -7.73 1.07 -16.17
CA PHE A 245 -7.24 2.17 -15.35
C PHE A 245 -7.43 3.52 -16.05
N SER A 246 -8.38 4.32 -15.57
CA SER A 246 -8.60 5.69 -16.04
C SER A 246 -7.66 6.67 -15.32
N ILE A 247 -6.54 7.00 -15.95
CA ILE A 247 -5.53 7.93 -15.39
C ILE A 247 -5.41 9.16 -16.28
N SER A 248 -5.33 10.34 -15.69
CA SER A 248 -5.12 11.59 -16.43
C SER A 248 -3.74 11.62 -17.10
N VAL A 249 -3.71 11.84 -18.41
CA VAL A 249 -2.48 11.90 -19.24
C VAL A 249 -1.45 12.90 -18.70
N ILE A 250 -1.90 14.04 -18.18
CA ILE A 250 -1.04 15.07 -17.59
C ILE A 250 -0.24 14.55 -16.38
N VAL A 251 -0.87 13.79 -15.49
CA VAL A 251 -0.20 13.23 -14.32
C VAL A 251 0.92 12.30 -14.75
N ILE A 252 0.66 11.46 -15.76
CA ILE A 252 1.65 10.52 -16.30
C ILE A 252 2.81 11.24 -16.98
N LEU A 253 2.54 12.26 -17.80
CA LEU A 253 3.62 13.04 -18.43
C LEU A 253 4.52 13.69 -17.38
N THR A 254 3.94 14.22 -16.30
CA THR A 254 4.70 14.78 -15.18
C THR A 254 5.57 13.73 -14.50
N VAL A 255 5.02 12.53 -14.27
CA VAL A 255 5.71 11.41 -13.61
C VAL A 255 6.82 10.80 -14.47
N ILE A 256 6.63 10.71 -15.79
CA ILE A 256 7.67 10.18 -16.68
C ILE A 256 8.82 11.18 -16.86
N LEU A 257 8.53 12.49 -16.77
CA LEU A 257 9.52 13.56 -16.93
C LEU A 257 10.22 13.99 -15.63
N SER A 258 9.70 13.60 -14.46
CA SER A 258 10.31 13.83 -13.14
C SER A 258 11.46 12.88 -12.87
#